data_AF-A0A1L7I5V0-F1
#
_entry.id   AF-A0A1L7I5V0-F1
#
_cell.length_a   1.000
_cell.length_b   1.000
_cell.length_c   1.000
_cell.angle_alpha   90.00
_cell.angle_beta   90.00
_cell.angle_gamma   90.00
#
_symmetry.space_group_name_H-M   'P 1'
#
loop_
_entity.id
_entity.type
_entity.pdbx_description
1 polymer ?
#
loop_
_entity_poly.entity_id
_entity_poly.type
_entity_poly.pdbx_seq_one_letter_code
_entity_poly.pdbx_strand_id
1 'polypeptide(L)'
;MGNHGISAFGVETMSPGVPKISNKEVHHICGELGFTHYENMINLDKLVDRGRFRFCAFPLKIRGGTGSPVRAVAIFDQSQNF
;
A
#
# COMPACT_ATOMS: atom_id res chain seq x y z
N MET A 1 5.94 12.22 0.41
CA MET A 1 4.74 11.58 -0.19
C MET A 1 3.49 12.44 -0.03
N GLY A 2 3.13 12.88 1.18
CA GLY A 2 1.94 13.74 1.39
C GLY A 2 1.90 14.99 0.51
N ASN A 3 3.02 15.73 0.41
CA ASN A 3 3.11 16.93 -0.45
C ASN A 3 2.96 16.65 -1.96
N HIS A 4 3.06 15.39 -2.39
CA HIS A 4 2.90 15.00 -3.79
C HIS A 4 1.49 14.48 -4.12
N GLY A 5 0.54 14.62 -3.20
CA GLY A 5 -0.85 14.17 -3.42
C GLY A 5 -1.01 12.64 -3.50
N ILE A 6 -0.03 11.87 -3.02
CA ILE A 6 -0.11 10.41 -2.92
C ILE A 6 -1.09 10.07 -1.80
N SER A 7 -2.07 9.21 -2.04
CA SER A 7 -3.08 8.84 -1.04
C SER A 7 -2.67 7.66 -0.14
N ALA A 8 -1.80 6.78 -0.65
CA ALA A 8 -1.29 5.61 0.07
C ALA A 8 0.00 5.10 -0.57
N PHE A 9 0.79 4.31 0.17
CA PHE A 9 1.93 3.56 -0.36
C PHE A 9 1.88 2.09 0.08
N GLY A 10 2.62 1.21 -0.58
CA GLY A 10 2.72 -0.20 -0.23
C GLY A 10 4.15 -0.71 -0.23
N VAL A 11 4.45 -1.70 0.61
CA VAL A 11 5.76 -2.37 0.70
C VAL A 11 5.61 -3.89 0.64
N GLU A 12 6.59 -4.58 0.08
CA GLU A 12 6.64 -6.06 0.09
C GLU A 12 6.96 -6.62 1.46
N THR A 13 7.67 -5.84 2.29
CA THR A 13 8.08 -6.23 3.63
C THR A 13 6.90 -6.28 4.59
N MET A 14 7.10 -6.97 5.72
CA MET A 14 6.11 -7.07 6.80
C MET A 14 5.75 -5.73 7.44
N SER A 15 6.54 -4.68 7.19
CA SER A 15 6.32 -3.36 7.73
C SER A 15 7.03 -2.29 6.90
N PRO A 16 6.55 -1.05 6.88
CA PRO A 16 7.31 0.07 6.38
C PRO A 16 8.42 0.44 7.38
N GLY A 17 9.58 0.79 6.86
CA GLY A 17 10.75 1.13 7.67
C GLY A 17 11.64 -0.08 8.02
N VAL A 18 12.79 0.22 8.62
CA VAL A 18 13.80 -0.81 8.91
C VAL A 18 13.43 -1.51 10.23
N PRO A 19 13.37 -2.86 10.25
CA PRO A 19 13.08 -3.61 11.46
C PRO A 19 14.00 -3.19 12.61
N LYS A 20 13.41 -2.98 13.79
CA LYS A 20 14.11 -2.55 15.03
C LYS A 20 14.74 -1.15 15.00
N ILE A 21 14.65 -0.41 13.89
CA ILE A 21 15.17 0.95 13.80
C ILE A 21 14.02 1.94 13.70
N SER A 22 13.26 1.92 12.60
CA SER A 22 12.28 2.98 12.29
C SER A 22 10.86 2.48 12.03
N ASN A 23 10.60 1.17 12.07
CA ASN A 23 9.29 0.61 11.75
C ASN A 23 8.13 1.29 12.52
N LYS A 24 8.24 1.42 13.85
CA LYS A 24 7.21 2.08 14.66
C LYS A 24 7.06 3.56 14.33
N GLU A 25 8.18 4.25 14.08
CA GLU A 25 8.19 5.67 13.77
C GLU A 25 7.43 5.96 12.47
N VAL A 26 7.61 5.12 11.44
CA VAL A 26 6.85 5.26 10.19
C VAL A 26 5.35 5.09 10.42
N HIS A 27 4.93 4.12 11.25
CA HIS A 27 3.53 3.94 11.60
C HIS A 27 2.93 5.15 12.33
N HIS A 28 3.67 5.72 13.29
CA HIS A 28 3.20 6.89 14.03
C HIS A 28 3.01 8.09 13.12
N ILE A 29 4.00 8.39 12.27
CA ILE A 29 3.90 9.48 11.30
C ILE A 29 2.74 9.26 10.33
N CYS A 30 2.56 8.03 9.83
CA CYS A 30 1.42 7.71 8.97
C CYS A 30 0.09 7.92 9.70
N GLY A 31 -0.03 7.47 10.95
CA GLY A 31 -1.23 7.67 11.77
C GLY A 31 -1.54 9.15 12.03
N GLU A 32 -0.54 9.95 12.39
CA GLU A 32 -0.67 11.39 12.64
C GLU A 32 -1.09 12.16 11.38
N LEU A 33 -0.59 11.75 10.22
CA LEU A 33 -0.91 12.37 8.93
C LEU A 33 -2.19 11.79 8.28
N GLY A 34 -2.87 10.84 8.92
CA GLY A 34 -4.02 10.13 8.34
C GLY A 34 -3.67 9.36 7.07
N PHE A 35 -2.40 8.98 6.91
CA PHE A 35 -1.86 8.31 5.75
C PHE A 35 -2.00 6.80 5.87
N THR A 36 -2.57 6.15 4.86
CA THR A 36 -2.73 4.69 4.84
C THR A 36 -1.54 4.04 4.13
N HIS A 37 -1.09 2.89 4.64
CA HIS A 37 -0.09 2.06 3.99
C HIS A 37 -0.51 0.59 3.91
N TYR A 38 0.11 -0.13 2.98
CA TYR A 38 -0.08 -1.56 2.76
C TYR A 38 1.24 -2.32 2.95
N GLU A 39 1.17 -3.48 3.56
CA GLU A 39 2.34 -4.32 3.90
C GLU A 39 2.15 -5.71 3.30
N ASN A 40 3.24 -6.47 3.22
CA ASN A 40 3.21 -7.83 2.67
C ASN A 40 2.63 -7.90 1.25
N MET A 41 2.88 -6.87 0.45
CA MET A 41 2.50 -6.87 -0.95
C MET A 41 3.29 -7.94 -1.70
N ILE A 42 2.61 -8.66 -2.60
CA ILE A 42 3.23 -9.73 -3.39
C ILE A 42 2.99 -9.49 -4.88
N ASN A 43 3.79 -10.15 -5.72
CA ASN A 43 3.75 -10.04 -7.19
C ASN A 43 4.06 -8.63 -7.71
N LEU A 44 4.81 -7.79 -6.98
CA LEU A 44 5.14 -6.44 -7.49
C LEU A 44 6.10 -6.51 -8.69
N ASP A 45 6.92 -7.57 -8.77
CA ASP A 45 7.73 -7.92 -9.94
C ASP A 45 6.89 -8.01 -11.22
N LYS A 46 5.64 -8.48 -11.12
CA LYS A 46 4.72 -8.59 -12.27
C LYS A 46 4.14 -7.25 -12.73
N LEU A 47 4.40 -6.16 -12.00
CA LEU A 47 3.93 -4.82 -12.33
C LEU A 47 4.98 -4.01 -13.09
N VAL A 48 6.24 -4.45 -13.05
CA VAL A 48 7.35 -3.78 -13.74
C VAL A 48 7.09 -3.76 -15.25
N ASP A 49 7.38 -2.63 -15.89
CA ASP A 49 7.20 -2.38 -17.32
C ASP A 49 5.77 -2.54 -17.86
N ARG A 50 4.76 -2.61 -16.97
CA ARG A 50 3.35 -2.72 -17.38
C ARG A 50 2.58 -1.41 -17.42
N GLY A 51 3.26 -0.29 -17.17
CA GLY A 51 2.66 1.04 -17.17
C GLY A 51 1.72 1.28 -15.99
N ARG A 52 0.72 2.15 -16.19
CA ARG A 52 -0.23 2.54 -15.15
C ARG A 52 -1.30 1.46 -14.96
N PHE A 53 -1.58 1.15 -13.71
CA PHE A 53 -2.68 0.28 -13.31
C PHE A 53 -3.49 0.95 -12.20
N ARG A 54 -4.71 0.46 -12.00
CA ARG A 54 -5.54 0.85 -10.88
C ARG A 54 -5.32 -0.12 -9.73
N PHE A 55 -4.91 0.41 -8.59
CA PHE A 55 -4.77 -0.36 -7.36
C PHE A 55 -6.09 -0.36 -6.57
N CYS A 56 -6.56 -1.55 -6.18
CA CYS A 56 -7.71 -1.71 -5.31
C CYS A 56 -7.38 -2.66 -4.16
N ALA A 57 -7.57 -2.21 -2.92
CA ALA A 57 -7.26 -2.99 -1.72
C ALA A 57 -8.15 -2.53 -0.57
N PHE A 58 -9.42 -2.94 -0.59
CA PHE A 58 -10.39 -2.48 0.40
C PHE A 58 -10.23 -3.22 1.73
N PRO A 59 -10.15 -2.50 2.87
CA PRO A 59 -10.13 -3.12 4.18
C PRO A 59 -11.51 -3.69 4.53
N LEU A 60 -11.52 -4.73 5.36
CA LEU A 60 -12.73 -5.13 6.06
C LEU A 60 -13.15 -4.01 7.00
N LYS A 61 -14.46 -3.81 7.15
CA LYS A 61 -15.03 -2.78 8.03
C LYS A 61 -15.05 -3.27 9.48
N ILE A 62 -13.87 -3.43 10.07
CA ILE A 62 -13.69 -3.87 11.45
C ILE A 62 -14.00 -2.70 12.39
N ARG A 63 -14.94 -2.89 13.33
CA ARG A 63 -15.31 -1.83 14.30
C ARG A 63 -14.13 -1.53 15.23
N GLY A 64 -13.70 -0.27 15.27
CA GLY A 64 -12.53 0.15 16.05
C GLY A 64 -11.19 -0.37 15.50
N GLY A 65 -11.17 -0.93 14.29
CA GLY A 65 -9.95 -1.43 13.67
C GLY A 65 -9.02 -0.31 13.23
N THR A 66 -7.72 -0.50 13.46
CA THR A 66 -6.65 0.37 12.98
C THR A 66 -6.03 -0.12 11.66
N GLY A 67 -6.45 -1.29 11.19
CA GLY A 67 -5.99 -1.94 9.96
C GLY A 67 -6.85 -3.18 9.67
N SER A 68 -6.63 -3.79 8.51
CA SER A 68 -7.34 -5.01 8.09
C SER A 68 -6.51 -5.78 7.05
N PRO A 69 -6.60 -7.12 7.00
CA PRO A 69 -6.21 -7.84 5.79
C PRO A 69 -7.02 -7.34 4.60
N VAL A 70 -6.42 -7.41 3.42
CA VAL A 70 -7.03 -7.01 2.15
C VAL A 70 -6.77 -8.06 1.09
N ARG A 71 -7.65 -8.09 0.08
CA ARG A 71 -7.34 -8.73 -1.20
C ARG A 71 -6.90 -7.64 -2.17
N ALA A 72 -5.62 -7.30 -2.11
CA ALA A 72 -5.06 -6.27 -2.98
C ALA A 72 -4.94 -6.78 -4.43
N VAL A 73 -5.38 -5.97 -5.38
CA VAL A 73 -5.33 -6.26 -6.82
C VAL A 73 -4.82 -5.08 -7.62
N ALA A 74 -4.06 -5.37 -8.67
CA ALA A 74 -3.72 -4.44 -9.73
C ALA A 74 -4.62 -4.72 -10.94
N ILE A 75 -5.35 -3.70 -11.39
CA ILE A 75 -6.28 -3.78 -12.51
C ILE A 75 -5.68 -2.99 -13.67
N PHE A 76 -5.31 -3.69 -14.74
CA PHE A 76 -4.88 -3.08 -16.00
C PHE A 76 -6.10 -2.72 -16.84
N ASP A 77 -5.99 -1.64 -17.61
CA ASP A 77 -7.03 -1.31 -18.59
C ASP A 77 -6.95 -2.28 -19.77
N GLN A 78 -8.10 -2.65 -20.34
CA GLN A 78 -8.18 -3.59 -21.47
C GLN A 78 -7.59 -3.01 -22.77
N SER A 79 -7.38 -1.70 -22.82
CA SER A 79 -6.74 -1.01 -23.95
C SER A 79 -5.22 -1.22 -24.02
N GLN A 80 -4.61 -1.71 -22.94
CA GLN A 80 -3.18 -2.00 -22.89
C GLN A 80 -2.95 -3.42 -23.43
N ASN A 81 -2.87 -3.54 -24.75
CA ASN A 81 -2.37 -4.75 -25.40
C ASN A 81 -0.90 -4.93 -25.03
N PHE A 82 -0.59 -5.97 -24.26
CA PHE A 82 0.77 -6.46 -24.03
C PHE A 82 1.25 -7.31 -25.19
#